data_AF-A0A6A4JHG4-F1
#
_entry.id   AF-A0A6A4JHG4-F1
#
_cell.length_a   1.000
_cell.length_b   1.000
_cell.length_c   1.000
_cell.angle_alpha   90.00
_cell.angle_beta   90.00
_cell.angle_gamma   90.00
#
_symmetry.space_group_name_H-M   'P 1'
#
loop_
_entity.id
_entity.type
_entity.pdbx_description
1 polymer ?
#
loop_
_entity_poly.entity_id
_entity_poly.type
_entity_poly.pdbx_seq_one_letter_code
_entity_poly.pdbx_strand_id
1 'polypeptide(L)'
;MSQKVAVVTGSNKGIGFATVRNLCSQFDGIVYLTARDEDRGKRAVEELNKEGLKPAFHKLDIDDKSSIDKFAAFIKEKHGGLDVLVNNAAILIWHDSPEPLLKQAEETLKTNYYALKDVCNALFPLLRPHARVVTVSSAAGFLQRINNEELRSRYADPNLTVEDLDKLVQEYIEDVKAGTQTEKGYSSPYSVSKIAASALARIQQKKFLEDPREDIVINHVHPGFVDTDLVQHKGPLTIEEGSVASTYAALLPKNCESPKGEYLWYDKQIVDWVTGGNRGIGLAIVKRLCLNFDGTVYLTSRDEEKGKKAADELNKDGLYPIFQKLDVDDKNSIEELATYIKMKHGGLDILINNAAMLPRITQDVRAEYCERMLKTNYYAVKNVCNALFPLLRPHARVVNVSSEGGYVKKIPGEDLQKKFADPELTEEALDDLVQGFITDVEDGTYVSKGWPTARSPPYNVSKVSLNALSRIYHKRFLEDQREDIIINFVHPGRVDSRNTGREGLLTTMEGAEAPVYAALLPENTKSPKGCFLWHNTQVVDWINGPLPEA
;
A
#
# COMPACT_ATOMS: atom_id res chain seq x y z
N MET A 1 -43.75 2.67 -11.55
CA MET A 1 -42.60 1.96 -10.98
C MET A 1 -42.31 2.55 -9.61
N SER A 2 -41.97 1.73 -8.60
CA SER A 2 -41.51 2.23 -7.29
C SER A 2 -40.22 3.04 -7.48
N GLN A 3 -40.08 4.17 -6.78
CA GLN A 3 -38.86 4.98 -6.81
C GLN A 3 -37.63 4.14 -6.41
N LYS A 4 -36.48 4.37 -7.04
CA LYS A 4 -35.22 3.72 -6.66
C LYS A 4 -34.73 4.23 -5.31
N VAL A 5 -34.10 3.36 -4.53
CA VAL A 5 -33.68 3.66 -3.16
C VAL A 5 -32.19 3.37 -2.97
N ALA A 6 -31.46 4.36 -2.47
CA ALA A 6 -30.10 4.22 -1.98
C ALA A 6 -30.04 4.42 -0.46
N VAL A 7 -29.27 3.60 0.24
CA VAL A 7 -29.07 3.70 1.70
C VAL A 7 -27.59 3.77 2.01
N VAL A 8 -27.17 4.72 2.85
CA VAL A 8 -25.79 4.82 3.36
C VAL A 8 -25.79 4.74 4.88
N THR A 9 -25.13 3.74 5.47
CA THR A 9 -25.06 3.56 6.93
C THR A 9 -24.08 4.53 7.58
N GLY A 10 -24.42 5.11 8.73
CA GLY A 10 -23.51 5.99 9.49
C GLY A 10 -23.03 7.22 8.71
N SER A 11 -23.95 7.89 8.02
CA SER A 11 -23.68 8.91 7.01
C SER A 11 -23.91 10.35 7.48
N ASN A 12 -24.02 10.59 8.78
CA ASN A 12 -24.14 11.95 9.32
C ASN A 12 -22.81 12.74 9.35
N LYS A 13 -21.68 12.13 8.97
CA LYS A 13 -20.36 12.77 8.88
C LYS A 13 -19.38 11.96 8.03
N GLY A 14 -18.20 12.52 7.75
CA GLY A 14 -17.08 11.81 7.12
C GLY A 14 -17.41 11.29 5.72
N ILE A 15 -16.81 10.15 5.36
CA ILE A 15 -16.95 9.52 4.04
C ILE A 15 -18.42 9.20 3.71
N GLY A 16 -19.21 8.75 4.69
CA GLY A 16 -20.63 8.46 4.50
C GLY A 16 -21.45 9.69 4.12
N PHE A 17 -21.15 10.84 4.72
CA PHE A 17 -21.80 12.11 4.40
C PHE A 17 -21.49 12.56 2.97
N ALA A 18 -20.21 12.54 2.58
CA ALA A 18 -19.79 12.85 1.21
C ALA A 18 -20.37 11.85 0.18
N THR A 19 -20.50 10.58 0.55
CA THR A 19 -21.15 9.57 -0.30
C THR A 19 -22.63 9.89 -0.51
N VAL A 20 -23.37 10.28 0.54
CA VAL A 20 -24.76 10.75 0.40
C VAL A 20 -24.83 11.98 -0.50
N ARG A 21 -23.95 12.97 -0.29
CA ARG A 21 -23.87 14.19 -1.13
C ARG A 21 -23.74 13.84 -2.62
N ASN A 22 -22.80 12.97 -2.95
CA ASN A 22 -22.56 12.55 -4.33
C ASN A 22 -23.73 11.74 -4.91
N LEU A 23 -24.29 10.81 -4.13
CA LEU A 23 -25.45 10.02 -4.55
C LEU A 23 -26.66 10.91 -4.79
N CYS A 24 -26.94 11.90 -3.95
CA CYS A 24 -28.05 12.85 -4.19
C CYS A 24 -27.91 13.62 -5.51
N SER A 25 -26.68 13.79 -6.01
CA SER A 25 -26.40 14.51 -7.25
C SER A 25 -26.45 13.61 -8.49
N GLN A 26 -26.23 12.30 -8.34
CA GLN A 26 -25.96 11.39 -9.46
C GLN A 26 -26.94 10.20 -9.54
N PHE A 27 -27.57 9.83 -8.44
CA PHE A 27 -28.50 8.71 -8.36
C PHE A 27 -29.93 9.17 -8.65
N ASP A 28 -30.55 8.56 -9.67
CA ASP A 28 -31.96 8.79 -10.01
C ASP A 28 -32.88 8.03 -9.04
N GLY A 29 -33.05 8.57 -7.83
CA GLY A 29 -33.85 7.97 -6.77
C GLY A 29 -33.78 8.73 -5.44
N ILE A 30 -34.35 8.13 -4.39
CA ILE A 30 -34.27 8.65 -3.03
C ILE A 30 -33.01 8.11 -2.35
N VAL A 31 -32.26 9.00 -1.69
CA VAL A 31 -31.07 8.65 -0.92
C VAL A 31 -31.37 8.81 0.56
N TYR A 32 -31.18 7.74 1.33
CA TYR A 32 -31.31 7.73 2.78
C TYR A 32 -29.97 7.95 3.45
N LEU A 33 -29.86 9.11 4.12
CA LEU A 33 -28.88 9.37 5.16
C LEU A 33 -29.36 8.68 6.44
N THR A 34 -28.48 7.89 7.06
CA THR A 34 -28.82 7.19 8.31
C THR A 34 -27.76 7.42 9.38
N ALA A 35 -28.22 7.47 10.63
CA ALA A 35 -27.38 7.62 11.80
C ALA A 35 -28.05 7.03 13.02
N ARG A 36 -27.26 6.62 14.01
CA ARG A 36 -27.78 6.18 15.31
C ARG A 36 -28.35 7.33 16.15
N ASP A 37 -27.81 8.52 15.96
CA ASP A 37 -28.21 9.75 16.64
C ASP A 37 -29.10 10.58 15.70
N GLU A 38 -30.34 10.80 16.11
CA GLU A 38 -31.36 11.44 15.29
C GLU A 38 -31.06 12.92 15.04
N ASP A 39 -30.54 13.64 16.04
CA ASP A 39 -30.24 15.06 15.92
C ASP A 39 -29.04 15.31 15.00
N ARG A 40 -27.98 14.50 15.13
CA ARG A 40 -26.83 14.54 14.20
C ARG A 40 -27.26 14.19 12.78
N GLY A 41 -28.14 13.20 12.62
CA GLY A 41 -28.69 12.84 11.32
C GLY A 41 -29.50 13.96 10.67
N LYS A 42 -30.41 14.59 11.42
CA LYS A 42 -31.21 15.73 10.92
C LYS A 42 -30.34 16.94 10.56
N ARG A 43 -29.34 17.28 11.38
CA ARG A 43 -28.37 18.35 11.05
C ARG A 43 -27.62 18.08 9.75
N ALA A 44 -27.16 16.85 9.53
CA ALA A 44 -26.50 16.49 8.29
C ALA A 44 -27.43 16.61 7.07
N VAL A 45 -28.71 16.26 7.21
CA VAL A 45 -29.72 16.50 6.15
C VAL A 45 -29.92 18.00 5.90
N GLU A 46 -29.98 18.83 6.94
CA GLU A 46 -30.10 20.29 6.79
C GLU A 46 -28.90 20.90 6.08
N GLU A 47 -27.67 20.42 6.36
CA GLU A 47 -26.46 20.84 5.65
C GLU A 47 -26.54 20.54 4.15
N LEU A 48 -26.92 19.31 3.79
CA LEU A 48 -27.07 18.93 2.38
C LEU A 48 -28.25 19.66 1.70
N ASN A 49 -29.30 19.99 2.43
CA ASN A 49 -30.41 20.81 1.91
C ASN A 49 -29.97 22.23 1.55
N LYS A 50 -29.00 22.81 2.27
CA LYS A 50 -28.42 24.13 1.92
C LYS A 50 -27.64 24.09 0.61
N GLU A 51 -27.15 22.91 0.22
CA GLU A 51 -26.48 22.67 -1.06
C GLU A 51 -27.47 22.37 -2.21
N GLY A 52 -28.78 22.40 -1.93
CA GLY A 52 -29.84 22.10 -2.91
C GLY A 52 -30.12 20.61 -3.10
N LEU A 53 -29.43 19.74 -2.35
CA LEU A 53 -29.67 18.30 -2.31
C LEU A 53 -30.86 17.98 -1.40
N LYS A 54 -31.44 16.78 -1.52
CA LYS A 54 -32.64 16.40 -0.75
C LYS A 54 -32.59 14.95 -0.23
N PRO A 55 -31.58 14.58 0.59
CA PRO A 55 -31.57 13.27 1.22
C PRO A 55 -32.74 13.13 2.19
N ALA A 56 -33.30 11.92 2.28
CA ALA A 56 -34.20 11.56 3.36
C ALA A 56 -33.40 11.07 4.57
N PHE A 57 -33.95 11.26 5.77
CA PHE A 57 -33.37 10.71 7.00
C PHE A 57 -34.14 9.48 7.48
N HIS A 58 -33.42 8.48 7.99
CA HIS A 58 -33.99 7.48 8.89
C HIS A 58 -32.97 7.08 9.96
N LYS A 59 -33.42 6.92 11.20
CA LYS A 59 -32.57 6.41 12.29
C LYS A 59 -32.17 4.96 12.01
N LEU A 60 -30.88 4.67 12.11
CA LEU A 60 -30.34 3.32 12.04
C LEU A 60 -29.12 3.23 12.95
N ASP A 61 -29.26 2.51 14.04
CA ASP A 61 -28.13 2.01 14.81
C ASP A 61 -27.83 0.58 14.37
N ILE A 62 -26.65 0.36 13.80
CA ILE A 62 -26.26 -0.96 13.30
C ILE A 62 -25.90 -1.93 14.44
N ASP A 63 -25.61 -1.43 15.64
CA ASP A 63 -25.33 -2.27 16.81
C ASP A 63 -26.61 -2.70 17.56
N ASP A 64 -27.79 -2.25 17.11
CA ASP A 64 -29.10 -2.59 17.67
C ASP A 64 -29.96 -3.34 16.65
N LYS A 65 -30.16 -4.64 16.90
CA LYS A 65 -31.01 -5.50 16.07
C LYS A 65 -32.44 -4.97 15.89
N SER A 66 -33.04 -4.39 16.93
CA SER A 66 -34.39 -3.81 16.81
C SER A 66 -34.40 -2.60 15.88
N SER A 67 -33.34 -1.79 15.91
CA SER A 67 -33.19 -0.66 14.98
C SER A 67 -33.03 -1.15 13.53
N ILE A 68 -32.26 -2.21 13.30
CA ILE A 68 -32.10 -2.83 11.97
C ILE A 68 -33.44 -3.36 11.47
N ASP A 69 -34.13 -4.16 12.28
CA ASP A 69 -35.40 -4.81 11.90
C ASP A 69 -36.48 -3.75 11.57
N LYS A 70 -36.58 -2.67 12.36
CA LYS A 70 -37.47 -1.53 12.09
C LYS A 70 -37.13 -0.82 10.79
N PHE A 71 -35.85 -0.59 10.51
CA PHE A 71 -35.43 0.05 9.28
C PHE A 71 -35.71 -0.82 8.05
N ALA A 72 -35.46 -2.14 8.13
CA ALA A 72 -35.78 -3.08 7.07
C ALA A 72 -37.29 -3.14 6.79
N ALA A 73 -38.12 -3.20 7.84
CA ALA A 73 -39.58 -3.13 7.72
C ALA A 73 -40.02 -1.83 7.02
N PHE A 74 -39.47 -0.68 7.43
CA PHE A 74 -39.73 0.61 6.80
C PHE A 74 -39.38 0.62 5.30
N ILE A 75 -38.20 0.13 4.90
CA ILE A 75 -37.80 0.07 3.49
C ILE A 75 -38.75 -0.84 2.69
N LYS A 76 -39.12 -1.98 3.26
CA LYS A 76 -40.06 -2.93 2.63
C LYS A 76 -41.46 -2.32 2.47
N GLU A 77 -42.02 -1.73 3.51
CA GLU A 77 -43.38 -1.19 3.50
C GLU A 77 -43.49 0.06 2.63
N LYS A 78 -42.51 0.97 2.72
CA LYS A 78 -42.56 2.26 2.01
C LYS A 78 -42.13 2.16 0.56
N HIS A 79 -41.12 1.35 0.27
CA HIS A 79 -40.49 1.30 -1.05
C HIS A 79 -40.61 -0.06 -1.73
N GLY A 80 -40.83 -1.15 -1.00
CA GLY A 80 -40.86 -2.51 -1.55
C GLY A 80 -39.48 -3.09 -1.87
N GLY A 81 -38.39 -2.35 -1.67
CA GLY A 81 -37.02 -2.82 -1.91
C GLY A 81 -36.00 -1.70 -1.97
N LEU A 82 -34.72 -2.07 -2.14
CA LEU A 82 -33.61 -1.14 -2.34
C LEU A 82 -32.69 -1.50 -3.50
N ASP A 83 -32.06 -0.48 -4.09
CA ASP A 83 -31.21 -0.58 -5.28
C ASP A 83 -29.73 -0.33 -4.94
N VAL A 84 -29.44 0.48 -3.91
CA VAL A 84 -28.06 0.74 -3.46
C VAL A 84 -27.96 0.62 -1.94
N LEU A 85 -26.96 -0.12 -1.46
CA LEU A 85 -26.60 -0.20 -0.05
C LEU A 85 -25.11 0.08 0.13
N VAL A 86 -24.77 1.14 0.86
CA VAL A 86 -23.39 1.44 1.26
C VAL A 86 -23.24 1.18 2.76
N ASN A 87 -22.59 0.07 3.08
CA ASN A 87 -22.19 -0.29 4.43
C ASN A 87 -20.93 0.52 4.82
N ASN A 88 -21.15 1.73 5.34
CA ASN A 88 -20.10 2.68 5.71
C ASN A 88 -19.83 2.77 7.22
N ALA A 89 -20.85 2.56 8.06
CA ALA A 89 -20.73 2.68 9.51
C ALA A 89 -19.62 1.76 10.07
N ALA A 90 -18.71 2.36 10.85
CA ALA A 90 -17.58 1.67 11.49
C ALA A 90 -17.04 2.49 12.66
N ILE A 91 -16.28 1.84 13.54
CA ILE A 91 -15.50 2.45 14.61
C ILE A 91 -14.02 2.07 14.48
N LEU A 92 -13.17 2.89 15.11
CA LEU A 92 -11.74 2.65 15.28
C LEU A 92 -11.40 3.02 16.73
N ILE A 93 -10.90 2.06 17.48
CA ILE A 93 -10.32 2.30 18.81
C ILE A 93 -8.82 2.40 18.61
N TRP A 94 -8.25 3.53 19.00
CA TRP A 94 -6.83 3.82 18.83
C TRP A 94 -5.99 3.03 19.85
N HIS A 95 -4.74 2.72 19.46
CA HIS A 95 -3.82 1.89 20.25
C HIS A 95 -3.37 2.53 21.58
N ASP A 96 -3.52 3.85 21.71
CA ASP A 96 -3.28 4.62 22.93
C ASP A 96 -4.50 4.67 23.86
N SER A 97 -5.62 4.02 23.47
CA SER A 97 -6.77 3.84 24.35
C SER A 97 -6.38 3.08 25.62
N PRO A 98 -6.82 3.53 26.82
CA PRO A 98 -6.55 2.84 28.07
C PRO A 98 -7.33 1.53 28.22
N GLU A 99 -8.28 1.25 27.32
CA GLU A 99 -9.11 0.05 27.37
C GLU A 99 -8.29 -1.23 27.10
N PRO A 100 -8.55 -2.34 27.80
CA PRO A 100 -7.86 -3.61 27.53
C PRO A 100 -8.04 -4.06 26.07
N LEU A 101 -6.98 -4.61 25.47
CA LEU A 101 -6.99 -5.05 24.07
C LEU A 101 -8.17 -5.96 23.71
N LEU A 102 -8.57 -6.85 24.62
CA LEU A 102 -9.74 -7.72 24.44
C LEU A 102 -11.02 -6.91 24.22
N LYS A 103 -11.28 -5.90 25.05
CA LYS A 103 -12.44 -5.04 24.90
C LYS A 103 -12.38 -4.24 23.60
N GLN A 104 -11.18 -3.75 23.23
CA GLN A 104 -10.98 -3.10 21.93
C GLN A 104 -11.32 -4.04 20.77
N ALA A 105 -10.92 -5.32 20.86
CA ALA A 105 -11.18 -6.36 19.87
C ALA A 105 -12.68 -6.67 19.75
N GLU A 106 -13.35 -6.93 20.88
CA GLU A 106 -14.77 -7.26 20.95
C GLU A 106 -15.64 -6.10 20.42
N GLU A 107 -15.40 -4.87 20.87
CA GLU A 107 -16.17 -3.70 20.42
C GLU A 107 -15.95 -3.41 18.94
N THR A 108 -14.69 -3.47 18.47
CA THR A 108 -14.38 -3.21 17.05
C THR A 108 -15.02 -4.26 16.15
N LEU A 109 -14.97 -5.55 16.52
CA LEU A 109 -15.57 -6.63 15.71
C LEU A 109 -17.09 -6.64 15.78
N LYS A 110 -17.67 -6.29 16.93
CA LYS A 110 -19.13 -6.12 17.08
C LYS A 110 -19.65 -5.15 16.02
N THR A 111 -19.10 -3.94 15.96
CA THR A 111 -19.61 -2.91 15.04
C THR A 111 -19.14 -3.09 13.59
N ASN A 112 -17.86 -3.38 13.36
CA ASN A 112 -17.32 -3.34 11.99
C ASN A 112 -17.58 -4.64 11.19
N TYR A 113 -17.90 -5.74 11.87
CA TYR A 113 -18.12 -7.04 11.23
C TYR A 113 -19.51 -7.61 11.53
N TYR A 114 -19.85 -7.88 12.80
CA TYR A 114 -21.12 -8.53 13.15
C TYR A 114 -22.34 -7.67 12.83
N ALA A 115 -22.34 -6.40 13.25
CA ALA A 115 -23.40 -5.44 12.94
C ALA A 115 -23.55 -5.20 11.43
N LEU A 116 -22.44 -5.13 10.70
CA LEU A 116 -22.45 -5.04 9.23
C LEU A 116 -23.11 -6.28 8.61
N LYS A 117 -22.75 -7.48 9.10
CA LYS A 117 -23.36 -8.74 8.67
C LYS A 117 -24.87 -8.76 8.96
N ASP A 118 -25.31 -8.28 10.12
CA ASP A 118 -26.72 -8.22 10.51
C ASP A 118 -27.52 -7.25 9.64
N VAL A 119 -26.96 -6.09 9.30
CA VAL A 119 -27.55 -5.16 8.31
C VAL A 119 -27.71 -5.84 6.96
N CYS A 120 -26.68 -6.53 6.47
CA CYS A 120 -26.77 -7.28 5.22
C CYS A 120 -27.86 -8.36 5.30
N ASN A 121 -27.90 -9.16 6.36
CA ASN A 121 -28.90 -10.21 6.53
C ASN A 121 -30.34 -9.66 6.51
N ALA A 122 -30.59 -8.50 7.11
CA ALA A 122 -31.91 -7.88 7.13
C ALA A 122 -32.30 -7.21 5.80
N LEU A 123 -31.35 -6.60 5.08
CA LEU A 123 -31.63 -5.82 3.88
C LEU A 123 -31.45 -6.61 2.57
N PHE A 124 -30.65 -7.67 2.54
CA PHE A 124 -30.42 -8.48 1.33
C PHE A 124 -31.69 -9.11 0.75
N PRO A 125 -32.68 -9.57 1.55
CA PRO A 125 -33.97 -10.02 1.03
C PRO A 125 -34.75 -8.92 0.28
N LEU A 126 -34.41 -7.65 0.48
CA LEU A 126 -35.07 -6.50 -0.12
C LEU A 126 -34.35 -5.96 -1.37
N LEU A 127 -33.15 -6.48 -1.69
CA LEU A 127 -32.40 -6.03 -2.88
C LEU A 127 -33.20 -6.34 -4.15
N ARG A 128 -33.36 -5.33 -4.99
CA ARG A 128 -33.98 -5.43 -6.32
C ARG A 128 -32.98 -5.95 -7.37
N PRO A 129 -33.45 -6.42 -8.53
CA PRO A 129 -32.58 -6.68 -9.67
C PRO A 129 -31.67 -5.48 -9.99
N HIS A 130 -30.42 -5.74 -10.33
CA HIS A 130 -29.36 -4.77 -10.56
C HIS A 130 -28.92 -3.95 -9.33
N ALA A 131 -29.14 -4.43 -8.10
CA ALA A 131 -28.69 -3.70 -6.93
C ALA A 131 -27.15 -3.60 -6.84
N ARG A 132 -26.66 -2.53 -6.21
CA ARG A 132 -25.23 -2.29 -5.91
C ARG A 132 -25.01 -2.21 -4.42
N VAL A 133 -24.16 -3.09 -3.88
CA VAL A 133 -23.77 -3.09 -2.48
C VAL A 133 -22.29 -2.75 -2.36
N VAL A 134 -21.98 -1.82 -1.46
CA VAL A 134 -20.62 -1.35 -1.20
C VAL A 134 -20.29 -1.56 0.26
N THR A 135 -19.28 -2.37 0.54
CA THR A 135 -18.70 -2.52 1.88
C THR A 135 -17.49 -1.60 2.01
N VAL A 136 -17.58 -0.55 2.83
CA VAL A 136 -16.45 0.36 3.08
C VAL A 136 -15.45 -0.31 4.02
N SER A 137 -14.38 -0.84 3.41
CA SER A 137 -13.26 -1.50 4.08
C SER A 137 -12.13 -0.49 4.38
N SER A 138 -10.86 -0.86 4.20
CA SER A 138 -9.68 -0.04 4.48
C SER A 138 -8.38 -0.67 3.94
N ALA A 139 -7.30 0.10 3.77
CA ALA A 139 -5.95 -0.45 3.62
C ALA A 139 -5.58 -1.46 4.74
N ALA A 140 -6.22 -1.35 5.91
CA ALA A 140 -6.12 -2.31 7.01
C ALA A 140 -6.90 -3.63 6.75
N GLY A 141 -7.87 -3.61 5.85
CA GLY A 141 -8.64 -4.76 5.40
C GLY A 141 -8.00 -5.62 4.33
N PHE A 142 -6.72 -5.37 3.99
CA PHE A 142 -5.98 -6.26 3.10
C PHE A 142 -5.52 -7.52 3.81
N LEU A 143 -5.63 -8.66 3.12
CA LEU A 143 -5.30 -9.95 3.72
C LEU A 143 -3.82 -10.06 4.15
N GLN A 144 -2.92 -9.39 3.43
CA GLN A 144 -1.50 -9.28 3.77
C GLN A 144 -1.20 -8.57 5.10
N ARG A 145 -2.22 -8.01 5.78
CA ARG A 145 -2.12 -7.50 7.16
C ARG A 145 -2.07 -8.62 8.21
N ILE A 146 -2.37 -9.86 7.81
CA ILE A 146 -2.08 -11.06 8.60
C ILE A 146 -0.69 -11.56 8.21
N ASN A 147 0.25 -11.54 9.17
CA ASN A 147 1.63 -11.99 9.02
C ASN A 147 1.79 -13.49 9.31
N ASN A 148 0.82 -14.31 8.91
CA ASN A 148 0.82 -15.77 9.01
C ASN A 148 0.23 -16.34 7.70
N GLU A 149 0.98 -17.22 7.03
CA GLU A 149 0.58 -17.73 5.71
C GLU A 149 -0.59 -18.70 5.75
N GLU A 150 -0.58 -19.64 6.69
CA GLU A 150 -1.66 -20.60 6.88
C GLU A 150 -2.98 -19.88 7.19
N LEU A 151 -2.95 -18.91 8.10
CA LEU A 151 -4.11 -18.12 8.44
C LEU A 151 -4.61 -17.29 7.25
N ARG A 152 -3.70 -16.68 6.46
CA ARG A 152 -4.09 -16.01 5.21
C ARG A 152 -4.78 -16.97 4.24
N SER A 153 -4.26 -18.18 4.07
CA SER A 153 -4.86 -19.19 3.18
C SER A 153 -6.28 -19.56 3.59
N ARG A 154 -6.58 -19.63 4.90
CA ARG A 154 -7.94 -19.87 5.41
C ARG A 154 -8.90 -18.74 5.03
N TYR A 155 -8.50 -17.48 5.16
CA TYR A 155 -9.31 -16.33 4.72
C TYR A 155 -9.42 -16.23 3.19
N ALA A 156 -8.41 -16.71 2.45
CA ALA A 156 -8.38 -16.68 0.99
C ALA A 156 -9.10 -17.86 0.33
N ASP A 157 -9.54 -18.85 1.11
CA ASP A 157 -10.18 -20.05 0.60
C ASP A 157 -11.38 -19.69 -0.29
N PRO A 158 -11.40 -20.10 -1.57
CA PRO A 158 -12.53 -19.82 -2.46
C PRO A 158 -13.86 -20.43 -1.99
N ASN A 159 -13.81 -21.38 -1.06
CA ASN A 159 -14.97 -22.04 -0.45
C ASN A 159 -15.28 -21.56 0.97
N LEU A 160 -14.61 -20.52 1.46
CA LEU A 160 -14.89 -19.92 2.76
C LEU A 160 -16.38 -19.60 2.90
N THR A 161 -17.01 -20.13 3.95
CA THR A 161 -18.41 -19.84 4.28
C THR A 161 -18.52 -18.68 5.27
N VAL A 162 -19.74 -18.15 5.48
CA VAL A 162 -19.95 -17.11 6.50
C VAL A 162 -19.69 -17.68 7.88
N GLU A 163 -20.08 -18.93 8.10
CA GLU A 163 -19.90 -19.67 9.34
C GLU A 163 -18.42 -19.92 9.65
N ASP A 164 -17.60 -20.23 8.63
CA ASP A 164 -16.15 -20.37 8.79
C ASP A 164 -15.46 -19.03 9.02
N LEU A 165 -15.94 -17.96 8.38
CA LEU A 165 -15.47 -16.61 8.65
C LEU A 165 -15.80 -16.18 10.10
N ASP A 166 -17.00 -16.50 10.59
CA ASP A 166 -17.38 -16.26 11.99
C ASP A 166 -16.45 -16.98 12.97
N LYS A 167 -16.07 -18.24 12.67
CA LYS A 167 -15.09 -18.99 13.46
C LYS A 167 -13.71 -18.33 13.42
N LEU A 168 -13.23 -17.89 12.26
CA LEU A 168 -11.95 -17.18 12.13
C LEU A 168 -11.90 -15.90 12.96
N VAL A 169 -13.01 -15.15 12.99
CA VAL A 169 -13.14 -13.94 13.81
C VAL A 169 -13.18 -14.29 15.30
N GLN A 170 -13.89 -15.35 15.69
CA GLN A 170 -13.93 -15.83 17.08
C GLN A 170 -12.55 -16.33 17.54
N GLU A 171 -11.83 -17.06 16.70
CA GLU A 171 -10.46 -17.52 16.99
C GLU A 171 -9.54 -16.35 17.31
N TYR A 172 -9.63 -15.24 16.58
CA TYR A 172 -8.88 -14.02 16.91
C TYR A 172 -9.22 -13.49 18.31
N ILE A 173 -10.49 -13.48 18.72
CA ILE A 173 -10.88 -13.08 20.07
C ILE A 173 -10.26 -14.00 21.12
N GLU A 174 -10.27 -15.32 20.89
CA GLU A 174 -9.63 -16.29 21.79
C GLU A 174 -8.11 -16.11 21.84
N ASP A 175 -7.46 -15.82 20.71
CA ASP A 175 -6.02 -15.51 20.66
C ASP A 175 -5.68 -14.21 21.41
N VAL A 176 -6.57 -13.20 21.39
CA VAL A 176 -6.40 -11.98 22.18
C VAL A 176 -6.59 -12.27 23.69
N LYS A 177 -7.57 -13.10 24.07
CA LYS A 177 -7.75 -13.55 25.46
C LYS A 177 -6.51 -14.30 25.97
N ALA A 178 -5.88 -15.10 25.11
CA ALA A 178 -4.67 -15.86 25.43
C ALA A 178 -3.38 -15.02 25.36
N GLY A 179 -3.43 -13.81 24.77
CA GLY A 179 -2.25 -12.95 24.56
C GLY A 179 -1.33 -13.41 23.43
N THR A 180 -1.80 -14.30 22.54
CA THR A 180 -1.02 -14.94 21.47
C THR A 180 -1.20 -14.28 20.11
N GLN A 181 -2.05 -13.26 19.99
CA GLN A 181 -2.46 -12.67 18.71
C GLN A 181 -1.29 -12.17 17.84
N THR A 182 -0.25 -11.59 18.44
CA THR A 182 0.91 -11.08 17.69
C THR A 182 1.75 -12.22 17.13
N GLU A 183 1.95 -13.29 17.90
CA GLU A 183 2.66 -14.51 17.48
C GLU A 183 1.91 -15.21 16.35
N LYS A 184 0.57 -15.27 16.44
CA LYS A 184 -0.32 -15.82 15.41
C LYS A 184 -0.39 -14.95 14.15
N GLY A 185 0.24 -13.77 14.16
CA GLY A 185 0.41 -12.91 13.00
C GLY A 185 -0.71 -11.89 12.78
N TYR A 186 -1.59 -11.67 13.75
CA TYR A 186 -2.57 -10.58 13.66
C TYR A 186 -1.91 -9.21 13.86
N SER A 187 -2.47 -8.17 13.24
CA SER A 187 -1.94 -6.81 13.32
C SER A 187 -2.67 -5.91 14.32
N SER A 188 -4.00 -5.80 14.22
CA SER A 188 -4.81 -5.00 15.14
C SER A 188 -6.29 -5.42 15.07
N PRO A 189 -7.11 -5.13 16.10
CA PRO A 189 -8.56 -5.29 16.05
C PRO A 189 -9.19 -4.71 14.78
N TYR A 190 -8.80 -3.49 14.43
CA TYR A 190 -9.34 -2.79 13.28
C TYR A 190 -8.98 -3.51 11.97
N SER A 191 -7.73 -3.92 11.80
CA SER A 191 -7.30 -4.71 10.64
C SER A 191 -8.10 -5.99 10.51
N VAL A 192 -8.23 -6.78 11.59
CA VAL A 192 -8.99 -8.04 11.55
C VAL A 192 -10.43 -7.78 11.17
N SER A 193 -11.07 -6.75 11.74
CA SER A 193 -12.44 -6.39 11.40
C SER A 193 -12.63 -6.01 9.93
N LYS A 194 -11.68 -5.29 9.34
CA LYS A 194 -11.74 -4.86 7.93
C LYS A 194 -11.38 -5.99 6.97
N ILE A 195 -10.52 -6.93 7.38
CA ILE A 195 -10.24 -8.17 6.63
C ILE A 195 -11.50 -9.03 6.60
N ALA A 196 -12.16 -9.19 7.74
CA ALA A 196 -13.41 -9.94 7.84
C ALA A 196 -14.54 -9.28 7.03
N ALA A 197 -14.67 -7.96 7.05
CA ALA A 197 -15.63 -7.24 6.22
C ALA A 197 -15.36 -7.43 4.70
N SER A 198 -14.10 -7.36 4.27
CA SER A 198 -13.72 -7.65 2.87
C SER A 198 -14.02 -9.10 2.48
N ALA A 199 -13.68 -10.06 3.36
CA ALA A 199 -13.97 -11.48 3.14
C ALA A 199 -15.48 -11.71 3.02
N LEU A 200 -16.28 -11.10 3.90
CA LEU A 200 -17.74 -11.18 3.86
C LEU A 200 -18.30 -10.67 2.54
N ALA A 201 -17.83 -9.53 2.03
CA ALA A 201 -18.28 -9.01 0.74
C ALA A 201 -17.99 -9.98 -0.42
N ARG A 202 -16.85 -10.67 -0.40
CA ARG A 202 -16.49 -11.71 -1.39
C ARG A 202 -17.41 -12.92 -1.31
N ILE A 203 -17.64 -13.43 -0.10
CA ILE A 203 -18.54 -14.57 0.15
C ILE A 203 -19.96 -14.21 -0.31
N GLN A 204 -20.42 -13.01 0.02
CA GLN A 204 -21.73 -12.51 -0.38
C GLN A 204 -21.83 -12.38 -1.89
N GLN A 205 -20.86 -11.75 -2.59
CA GLN A 205 -20.88 -11.72 -4.05
C GLN A 205 -21.00 -13.12 -4.65
N LYS A 206 -20.23 -14.09 -4.16
CA LYS A 206 -20.29 -15.48 -4.64
C LYS A 206 -21.71 -16.04 -4.52
N LYS A 207 -22.36 -15.84 -3.36
CA LYS A 207 -23.76 -16.26 -3.16
C LYS A 207 -24.73 -15.58 -4.15
N PHE A 208 -24.50 -14.31 -4.49
CA PHE A 208 -25.36 -13.59 -5.44
C PHE A 208 -25.10 -13.92 -6.91
N LEU A 209 -24.02 -14.63 -7.25
CA LEU A 209 -23.87 -15.22 -8.59
C LEU A 209 -24.85 -16.37 -8.84
N GLU A 210 -25.35 -17.00 -7.78
CA GLU A 210 -26.32 -18.09 -7.81
C GLU A 210 -27.76 -17.62 -7.50
N ASP A 211 -27.95 -16.33 -7.21
CA ASP A 211 -29.26 -15.76 -6.87
C ASP A 211 -30.12 -15.61 -8.14
N PRO A 212 -31.44 -15.91 -8.09
CA PRO A 212 -32.32 -15.76 -9.25
C PRO A 212 -32.55 -14.30 -9.67
N ARG A 213 -32.22 -13.32 -8.82
CA ARG A 213 -32.31 -11.89 -9.16
C ARG A 213 -31.11 -11.49 -10.02
N GLU A 214 -31.41 -10.81 -11.11
CA GLU A 214 -30.40 -10.41 -12.08
C GLU A 214 -29.40 -9.41 -11.49
N ASP A 215 -28.11 -9.62 -11.77
CA ASP A 215 -27.05 -8.62 -11.73
C ASP A 215 -26.91 -7.87 -10.38
N ILE A 216 -27.04 -8.57 -9.25
CA ILE A 216 -26.66 -8.01 -7.95
C ILE A 216 -25.13 -8.01 -7.83
N VAL A 217 -24.57 -6.85 -7.55
CA VAL A 217 -23.13 -6.63 -7.47
C VAL A 217 -22.76 -6.11 -6.08
N ILE A 218 -21.80 -6.78 -5.45
CA ILE A 218 -21.28 -6.48 -4.13
C ILE A 218 -19.78 -6.28 -4.26
N ASN A 219 -19.28 -5.10 -3.93
CA ASN A 219 -17.84 -4.82 -3.89
C ASN A 219 -17.43 -4.30 -2.52
N HIS A 220 -16.13 -4.37 -2.23
CA HIS A 220 -15.56 -3.75 -1.05
C HIS A 220 -14.55 -2.68 -1.45
N VAL A 221 -14.49 -1.59 -0.68
CA VAL A 221 -13.78 -0.36 -1.08
C VAL A 221 -12.83 0.09 0.01
N HIS A 222 -11.60 0.44 -0.35
CA HIS A 222 -10.73 1.26 0.49
C HIS A 222 -10.89 2.72 0.09
N PRO A 223 -11.35 3.60 0.99
CA PRO A 223 -11.60 5.01 0.67
C PRO A 223 -10.34 5.89 0.72
N GLY A 224 -9.14 5.33 0.95
CA GLY A 224 -7.94 6.14 1.19
C GLY A 224 -7.75 6.47 2.67
N PHE A 225 -6.75 7.29 2.98
CA PHE A 225 -6.56 7.83 4.33
C PHE A 225 -7.19 9.22 4.40
N VAL A 226 -8.41 9.26 4.91
CA VAL A 226 -9.33 10.41 4.78
C VAL A 226 -9.40 11.20 6.07
N ASP A 227 -9.31 12.53 5.96
CA ASP A 227 -9.51 13.49 7.04
C ASP A 227 -10.91 13.31 7.67
N THR A 228 -10.96 12.60 8.79
CA THR A 228 -12.18 12.33 9.55
C THR A 228 -11.86 12.22 11.03
N ASP A 229 -12.86 12.43 11.88
CA ASP A 229 -12.74 12.21 13.34
C ASP A 229 -12.28 10.79 13.66
N LEU A 230 -12.67 9.79 12.84
CA LEU A 230 -12.30 8.39 13.02
C LEU A 230 -10.78 8.25 13.12
N VAL A 231 -10.06 9.04 12.30
CA VAL A 231 -8.61 9.05 12.26
C VAL A 231 -7.98 10.31 12.89
N GLN A 232 -8.71 11.01 13.77
CA GLN A 232 -8.25 12.23 14.46
C GLN A 232 -7.77 13.34 13.50
N HIS A 233 -8.42 13.47 12.33
CA HIS A 233 -8.08 14.47 11.31
C HIS A 233 -6.64 14.38 10.78
N LYS A 234 -6.05 13.17 10.76
CA LYS A 234 -4.68 12.93 10.28
C LYS A 234 -4.61 12.49 8.81
N GLY A 235 -5.75 12.31 8.15
CA GLY A 235 -5.80 11.85 6.76
C GLY A 235 -5.50 13.00 5.79
N PRO A 236 -4.69 12.79 4.73
CA PRO A 236 -4.41 13.82 3.73
C PRO A 236 -5.54 14.01 2.72
N LEU A 237 -6.43 13.03 2.55
CA LEU A 237 -7.54 13.12 1.60
C LEU A 237 -8.75 13.78 2.25
N THR A 238 -9.43 14.65 1.50
CA THR A 238 -10.73 15.20 1.88
C THR A 238 -11.82 14.11 1.89
N ILE A 239 -12.94 14.38 2.56
CA ILE A 239 -14.08 13.45 2.58
C ILE A 239 -14.67 13.25 1.17
N GLU A 240 -14.55 14.27 0.33
CA GLU A 240 -14.93 14.25 -1.09
C GLU A 240 -14.09 13.25 -1.86
N GLU A 241 -12.75 13.36 -1.80
CA GLU A 241 -11.83 12.41 -2.43
C GLU A 241 -12.02 10.99 -1.91
N GLY A 242 -12.21 10.84 -0.59
CA GLY A 242 -12.41 9.53 0.03
C GLY A 242 -13.72 8.83 -0.36
N SER A 243 -14.73 9.59 -0.75
CA SER A 243 -16.04 9.06 -1.17
C SER A 243 -16.10 8.60 -2.63
N VAL A 244 -15.08 8.93 -3.44
CA VAL A 244 -15.06 8.71 -4.89
C VAL A 244 -15.24 7.24 -5.25
N ALA A 245 -14.44 6.36 -4.66
CA ALA A 245 -14.51 4.92 -4.97
C ALA A 245 -15.81 4.27 -4.49
N SER A 246 -16.32 4.67 -3.32
CA SER A 246 -17.60 4.16 -2.81
C SER A 246 -18.77 4.60 -3.68
N THR A 247 -18.76 5.86 -4.14
CA THR A 247 -19.78 6.39 -5.05
C THR A 247 -19.71 5.70 -6.41
N TYR A 248 -18.50 5.52 -6.96
CA TYR A 248 -18.29 4.78 -8.21
C TYR A 248 -18.85 3.36 -8.12
N ALA A 249 -18.52 2.61 -7.07
CA ALA A 249 -19.02 1.25 -6.86
C ALA A 249 -20.55 1.19 -6.71
N ALA A 250 -21.14 2.20 -6.04
CA ALA A 250 -22.57 2.32 -5.84
C ALA A 250 -23.36 2.66 -7.12
N LEU A 251 -22.70 3.24 -8.12
CA LEU A 251 -23.30 3.71 -9.37
C LEU A 251 -22.89 2.88 -10.60
N LEU A 252 -22.26 1.72 -10.40
CA LEU A 252 -21.86 0.84 -11.50
C LEU A 252 -23.04 0.54 -12.42
N PRO A 253 -22.84 0.58 -13.76
CA PRO A 253 -23.90 0.35 -14.71
C PRO A 253 -24.48 -1.05 -14.58
N LYS A 254 -25.73 -1.22 -15.00
CA LYS A 254 -26.37 -2.54 -15.12
C LYS A 254 -25.51 -3.46 -15.99
N ASN A 255 -25.45 -4.72 -15.61
CA ASN A 255 -24.73 -5.79 -16.30
C ASN A 255 -23.24 -5.50 -16.48
N CYS A 256 -22.61 -4.73 -15.58
CA CYS A 256 -21.17 -4.57 -15.59
C CYS A 256 -20.50 -5.95 -15.46
N GLU A 257 -19.43 -6.23 -16.20
CA GLU A 257 -18.71 -7.51 -16.07
C GLU A 257 -17.79 -7.49 -14.84
N SER A 258 -17.16 -6.34 -14.59
CA SER A 258 -16.33 -6.04 -13.44
C SER A 258 -16.52 -4.56 -13.05
N PRO A 259 -16.43 -4.19 -11.77
CA PRO A 259 -16.07 -5.05 -10.64
C PRO A 259 -17.24 -5.83 -10.01
N LYS A 260 -16.99 -7.10 -9.62
CA LYS A 260 -17.92 -7.97 -8.88
C LYS A 260 -17.21 -8.79 -7.80
N GLY A 261 -17.44 -8.45 -6.53
CA GLY A 261 -16.76 -9.11 -5.40
C GLY A 261 -15.31 -8.68 -5.24
N GLU A 262 -14.92 -7.60 -5.89
CA GLU A 262 -13.54 -7.15 -6.02
C GLU A 262 -13.22 -6.02 -5.04
N TYR A 263 -11.92 -5.87 -4.75
CA TYR A 263 -11.44 -4.81 -3.88
C TYR A 263 -11.12 -3.57 -4.70
N LEU A 264 -11.92 -2.52 -4.55
CA LEU A 264 -11.65 -1.23 -5.16
C LEU A 264 -10.82 -0.36 -4.23
N TRP A 265 -9.77 0.23 -4.79
CA TRP A 265 -8.96 1.24 -4.14
C TRP A 265 -9.59 2.62 -4.28
N TYR A 266 -9.06 3.62 -3.56
CA TYR A 266 -9.69 4.94 -3.48
C TYR A 266 -9.74 5.69 -4.83
N ASP A 267 -8.83 5.32 -5.73
CA ASP A 267 -8.73 5.78 -7.11
C ASP A 267 -9.50 4.90 -8.11
N LYS A 268 -10.38 4.01 -7.61
CA LYS A 268 -11.23 3.07 -8.36
C LYS A 268 -10.49 1.88 -8.98
N GLN A 269 -9.18 1.75 -8.79
CA GLN A 269 -8.45 0.58 -9.29
C GLN A 269 -8.87 -0.69 -8.55
N ILE A 270 -8.99 -1.79 -9.28
CA ILE A 270 -9.16 -3.12 -8.68
C ILE A 270 -7.82 -3.60 -8.17
N VAL A 271 -7.80 -4.05 -6.92
CA VAL A 271 -6.63 -4.64 -6.26
C VAL A 271 -6.98 -6.05 -5.84
N ASP A 272 -6.12 -7.03 -6.13
CA ASP A 272 -6.31 -8.37 -5.59
C ASP A 272 -6.16 -8.32 -4.07
N TRP A 273 -7.21 -8.70 -3.36
CA TRP A 273 -7.27 -8.68 -1.91
C TRP A 273 -6.30 -9.68 -1.22
N VAL A 274 -6.06 -10.83 -1.86
CA VAL A 274 -5.25 -11.96 -1.36
C VAL A 274 -3.77 -11.69 -1.54
N THR A 275 -3.34 -11.49 -2.78
CA THR A 275 -1.92 -11.24 -3.10
C THR A 275 -1.53 -9.80 -2.79
N GLY A 276 -2.54 -8.94 -2.62
CA GLY A 276 -2.36 -7.52 -2.71
C GLY A 276 -2.09 -7.05 -4.14
N GLY A 277 -2.39 -7.89 -5.14
CA GLY A 277 -1.91 -7.84 -6.53
C GLY A 277 -1.74 -6.42 -7.04
N ASN A 278 -0.46 -6.10 -7.27
CA ASN A 278 0.18 -4.87 -7.77
C ASN A 278 1.39 -4.39 -6.93
N ARG A 279 1.96 -5.18 -6.01
CA ARG A 279 2.73 -4.57 -4.91
C ARG A 279 4.24 -4.77 -4.85
N GLY A 280 4.86 -3.67 -4.42
CA GLY A 280 6.28 -3.41 -4.40
C GLY A 280 6.55 -2.29 -5.40
N ILE A 281 7.34 -1.29 -5.01
CA ILE A 281 7.72 -0.24 -5.95
C ILE A 281 8.42 -0.82 -7.18
N GLY A 282 9.13 -1.96 -7.03
CA GLY A 282 9.74 -2.71 -8.12
C GLY A 282 8.76 -3.18 -9.18
N LEU A 283 7.58 -3.69 -8.80
CA LEU A 283 6.57 -4.12 -9.78
C LEU A 283 5.98 -2.92 -10.54
N ALA A 284 5.79 -1.79 -9.84
CA ALA A 284 5.34 -0.54 -10.46
C ALA A 284 6.39 0.06 -11.40
N ILE A 285 7.68 -0.04 -11.06
CA ILE A 285 8.80 0.32 -11.94
C ILE A 285 8.76 -0.54 -13.20
N VAL A 286 8.60 -1.86 -13.07
CA VAL A 286 8.46 -2.76 -14.25
C VAL A 286 7.27 -2.35 -15.10
N LYS A 287 6.07 -2.16 -14.51
CA LYS A 287 4.87 -1.70 -15.23
C LYS A 287 5.14 -0.42 -16.03
N ARG A 288 5.73 0.60 -15.39
CA ARG A 288 6.03 1.87 -16.04
C ARG A 288 7.10 1.74 -17.11
N LEU A 289 8.13 0.92 -16.91
CA LEU A 289 9.12 0.64 -17.95
C LEU A 289 8.46 -0.03 -19.16
N CYS A 290 7.64 -1.06 -18.98
CA CYS A 290 6.92 -1.71 -20.08
C CYS A 290 6.04 -0.73 -20.89
N LEU A 291 5.52 0.31 -20.25
CA LEU A 291 4.71 1.33 -20.90
C LEU A 291 5.51 2.40 -21.66
N ASN A 292 6.76 2.67 -21.24
CA ASN A 292 7.50 3.86 -21.67
C ASN A 292 8.89 3.57 -22.27
N PHE A 293 9.37 2.33 -22.18
CA PHE A 293 10.65 1.91 -22.72
C PHE A 293 10.44 1.03 -23.94
N ASP A 294 10.98 1.45 -25.08
CA ASP A 294 11.01 0.66 -26.31
C ASP A 294 12.16 -0.34 -26.25
N GLY A 295 11.96 -1.43 -25.51
CA GLY A 295 12.98 -2.46 -25.32
C GLY A 295 12.51 -3.63 -24.46
N THR A 296 13.43 -4.56 -24.19
CA THR A 296 13.12 -5.74 -23.36
C THR A 296 13.20 -5.37 -21.88
N VAL A 297 12.08 -5.51 -21.16
CA VAL A 297 12.02 -5.29 -19.70
C VAL A 297 12.10 -6.63 -18.96
N TYR A 298 13.03 -6.72 -18.02
CA TYR A 298 13.17 -7.87 -17.14
C TYR A 298 12.57 -7.60 -15.75
N LEU A 299 11.66 -8.48 -15.32
CA LEU A 299 11.20 -8.54 -13.93
C LEU A 299 12.07 -9.55 -13.19
N THR A 300 12.72 -9.11 -12.12
CA THR A 300 13.56 -10.00 -11.31
C THR A 300 13.02 -10.21 -9.90
N SER A 301 13.21 -11.42 -9.38
CA SER A 301 12.84 -11.83 -8.02
C SER A 301 13.67 -13.04 -7.61
N ARG A 302 13.99 -13.13 -6.31
CA ARG A 302 14.61 -14.33 -5.72
C ARG A 302 13.66 -15.52 -5.67
N ASP A 303 12.36 -15.24 -5.54
CA ASP A 303 11.29 -16.22 -5.53
C ASP A 303 10.77 -16.41 -6.96
N GLU A 304 11.04 -17.59 -7.51
CA GLU A 304 10.78 -17.92 -8.91
C GLU A 304 9.29 -18.04 -9.22
N GLU A 305 8.53 -18.68 -8.34
CA GLU A 305 7.10 -18.85 -8.53
C GLU A 305 6.38 -17.49 -8.50
N LYS A 306 6.68 -16.66 -7.50
CA LYS A 306 6.07 -15.33 -7.40
C LYS A 306 6.51 -14.41 -8.53
N GLY A 307 7.77 -14.50 -8.95
CA GLY A 307 8.29 -13.71 -10.07
C GLY A 307 7.63 -14.06 -11.40
N LYS A 308 7.50 -15.35 -11.71
CA LYS A 308 6.77 -15.82 -12.90
C LYS A 308 5.31 -15.40 -12.87
N LYS A 309 4.62 -15.62 -11.75
CA LYS A 309 3.22 -15.21 -11.59
C LYS A 309 3.03 -13.72 -11.81
N ALA A 310 3.91 -12.88 -11.26
CA ALA A 310 3.85 -11.43 -11.44
C ALA A 310 4.06 -11.05 -12.92
N ALA A 311 5.01 -11.68 -13.62
CA ALA A 311 5.20 -11.44 -15.05
C ALA A 311 3.98 -11.90 -15.87
N ASP A 312 3.40 -13.06 -15.57
CA ASP A 312 2.20 -13.57 -16.26
C ASP A 312 0.97 -12.69 -16.05
N GLU A 313 0.80 -12.10 -14.88
CA GLU A 313 -0.23 -11.09 -14.62
C GLU A 313 -0.02 -9.84 -15.49
N LEU A 314 1.23 -9.34 -15.58
CA LEU A 314 1.56 -8.21 -16.46
C LEU A 314 1.41 -8.53 -17.95
N ASN A 315 1.64 -9.79 -18.35
CA ASN A 315 1.44 -10.24 -19.72
C ASN A 315 -0.04 -10.19 -20.13
N LYS A 316 -0.95 -10.51 -19.20
CA LYS A 316 -2.40 -10.38 -19.42
C LYS A 316 -2.83 -8.92 -19.60
N ASP A 317 -2.11 -8.00 -18.95
CA ASP A 317 -2.29 -6.55 -19.08
C ASP A 317 -1.61 -5.97 -20.34
N GLY A 318 -0.99 -6.80 -21.18
CA GLY A 318 -0.33 -6.37 -22.42
C GLY A 318 1.05 -5.74 -22.24
N LEU A 319 1.69 -5.89 -21.08
CA LEU A 319 2.98 -5.25 -20.76
C LEU A 319 4.21 -6.14 -21.00
N TYR A 320 4.02 -7.44 -21.17
CA TYR A 320 5.01 -8.42 -21.64
C TYR A 320 6.44 -8.41 -21.01
N PRO A 321 6.64 -8.20 -19.69
CA PRO A 321 7.97 -8.33 -19.11
C PRO A 321 8.45 -9.80 -19.07
N ILE A 322 9.77 -9.99 -19.18
CA ILE A 322 10.38 -11.32 -19.05
C ILE A 322 10.83 -11.54 -17.61
N PHE A 323 10.37 -12.61 -16.98
CA PHE A 323 10.89 -13.01 -15.67
C PHE A 323 12.31 -13.58 -15.79
N GLN A 324 13.22 -13.14 -14.91
CA GLN A 324 14.49 -13.79 -14.64
C GLN A 324 14.76 -13.86 -13.14
N LYS A 325 15.24 -15.02 -12.67
CA LYS A 325 15.57 -15.18 -11.25
C LYS A 325 16.79 -14.33 -10.91
N LEU A 326 16.72 -13.60 -9.81
CA LEU A 326 17.86 -12.88 -9.23
C LEU A 326 17.71 -12.85 -7.71
N ASP A 327 18.61 -13.54 -7.02
CA ASP A 327 18.87 -13.26 -5.62
C ASP A 327 20.12 -12.38 -5.52
N VAL A 328 19.92 -11.13 -5.12
CA VAL A 328 21.01 -10.14 -5.03
C VAL A 328 21.99 -10.44 -3.89
N ASP A 329 21.63 -11.32 -2.95
CA ASP A 329 22.51 -11.76 -1.88
C ASP A 329 23.33 -13.01 -2.26
N ASP A 330 23.10 -13.58 -3.45
CA ASP A 330 23.79 -14.76 -3.99
C ASP A 330 24.66 -14.38 -5.21
N LYS A 331 25.98 -14.53 -5.05
CA LYS A 331 26.95 -14.26 -6.09
C LYS A 331 26.72 -15.09 -7.37
N ASN A 332 26.36 -16.36 -7.23
CA ASN A 332 26.13 -17.23 -8.39
C ASN A 332 24.91 -16.74 -9.17
N SER A 333 23.83 -16.38 -8.47
CA SER A 333 22.63 -15.83 -9.10
C SER A 333 22.91 -14.54 -9.88
N ILE A 334 23.79 -13.66 -9.36
CA ILE A 334 24.22 -12.44 -10.05
C ILE A 334 25.03 -12.78 -11.31
N GLU A 335 26.00 -13.69 -11.22
CA GLU A 335 26.86 -14.11 -12.33
C GLU A 335 26.07 -14.82 -13.45
N GLU A 336 25.09 -15.64 -13.07
CA GLU A 336 24.16 -16.28 -14.00
C GLU A 336 23.35 -15.25 -14.78
N LEU A 337 22.80 -14.23 -14.09
CA LEU A 337 22.06 -13.15 -14.75
C LEU A 337 22.97 -12.34 -15.69
N ALA A 338 24.17 -11.97 -15.25
CA ALA A 338 25.13 -11.23 -16.09
C ALA A 338 25.50 -12.02 -17.35
N THR A 339 25.77 -13.32 -17.20
CA THR A 339 26.05 -14.22 -18.31
C THR A 339 24.86 -14.32 -19.25
N TYR A 340 23.66 -14.48 -18.71
CA TYR A 340 22.42 -14.54 -19.48
C TYR A 340 22.20 -13.27 -20.31
N ILE A 341 22.31 -12.08 -19.70
CA ILE A 341 22.15 -10.79 -20.40
C ILE A 341 23.21 -10.63 -21.49
N LYS A 342 24.48 -10.95 -21.19
CA LYS A 342 25.57 -10.90 -22.17
C LYS A 342 25.30 -11.82 -23.37
N MET A 343 24.89 -13.06 -23.12
CA MET A 343 24.63 -14.04 -24.18
C MET A 343 23.39 -13.72 -24.99
N LYS A 344 22.34 -13.20 -24.35
CA LYS A 344 21.04 -12.95 -24.99
C LYS A 344 20.99 -11.63 -25.75
N HIS A 345 21.60 -10.58 -25.19
CA HIS A 345 21.47 -9.20 -25.68
C HIS A 345 22.81 -8.54 -26.03
N GLY A 346 23.94 -9.08 -25.56
CA GLY A 346 25.26 -8.50 -25.78
C GLY A 346 25.56 -7.24 -24.95
N GLY A 347 24.58 -6.69 -24.21
CA GLY A 347 24.77 -5.52 -23.36
C GLY A 347 23.48 -5.11 -22.63
N LEU A 348 23.58 -4.05 -21.83
CA LEU A 348 22.54 -3.54 -20.94
C LEU A 348 22.40 -2.01 -21.07
N ASP A 349 21.17 -1.53 -21.31
CA ASP A 349 20.87 -0.10 -21.44
C ASP A 349 20.42 0.54 -20.12
N ILE A 350 19.66 -0.21 -19.30
CA ILE A 350 19.08 0.29 -18.05
C ILE A 350 19.34 -0.72 -16.91
N LEU A 351 19.84 -0.23 -15.78
CA LEU A 351 19.95 -0.99 -14.53
C LEU A 351 19.25 -0.23 -13.39
N ILE A 352 18.23 -0.82 -12.77
CA ILE A 352 17.55 -0.25 -11.60
C ILE A 352 17.77 -1.14 -10.38
N ASN A 353 18.64 -0.69 -9.46
CA ASN A 353 18.90 -1.36 -8.20
C ASN A 353 17.82 -0.95 -7.18
N ASN A 354 16.73 -1.71 -7.15
CA ASN A 354 15.58 -1.47 -6.27
C ASN A 354 15.52 -2.38 -5.03
N ALA A 355 16.15 -3.56 -5.08
CA ALA A 355 16.08 -4.53 -3.99
C ALA A 355 16.55 -3.90 -2.66
N ALA A 356 15.73 -4.04 -1.61
CA ALA A 356 16.05 -3.53 -0.29
C ALA A 356 15.33 -4.33 0.80
N MET A 357 16.00 -4.48 1.94
CA MET A 357 15.50 -5.06 3.16
C MET A 357 15.30 -3.97 4.23
N LEU A 358 14.11 -3.93 4.83
CA LEU A 358 13.81 -3.11 6.01
C LEU A 358 12.84 -3.86 6.94
N PRO A 359 13.35 -4.72 7.84
CA PRO A 359 12.52 -5.41 8.83
C PRO A 359 12.04 -4.42 9.90
N ARG A 360 10.84 -4.61 10.48
CA ARG A 360 10.43 -3.86 11.68
C ARG A 360 11.39 -4.18 12.81
N ILE A 361 12.09 -3.17 13.33
CA ILE A 361 12.94 -3.32 14.52
C ILE A 361 12.03 -3.31 15.74
N THR A 362 12.02 -4.40 16.49
CA THR A 362 11.29 -4.54 17.77
C THR A 362 12.25 -4.75 18.96
N GLN A 363 13.56 -4.68 18.74
CA GLN A 363 14.62 -4.97 19.72
C GLN A 363 15.84 -4.05 19.55
N ASP A 364 16.78 -4.12 20.49
CA ASP A 364 18.07 -3.40 20.47
C ASP A 364 18.86 -3.60 19.16
N VAL A 365 19.65 -2.59 18.78
CA VAL A 365 20.52 -2.62 17.59
C VAL A 365 21.67 -3.60 17.83
N ARG A 366 21.72 -4.71 17.08
CA ARG A 366 22.76 -5.75 17.16
C ARG A 366 23.57 -5.84 15.87
N ALA A 367 24.84 -6.24 15.98
CA ALA A 367 25.76 -6.35 14.84
C ALA A 367 25.22 -7.28 13.74
N GLU A 368 24.74 -8.47 14.09
CA GLU A 368 24.15 -9.44 13.13
C GLU A 368 23.00 -8.83 12.30
N TYR A 369 22.16 -8.00 12.92
CA TYR A 369 21.08 -7.32 12.21
C TYR A 369 21.61 -6.24 11.25
N CYS A 370 22.63 -5.51 11.69
CA CYS A 370 23.30 -4.50 10.87
C CYS A 370 23.97 -5.15 9.65
N GLU A 371 24.71 -6.25 9.86
CA GLU A 371 25.33 -7.04 8.80
C GLU A 371 24.32 -7.52 7.77
N ARG A 372 23.22 -8.14 8.22
CA ARG A 372 22.18 -8.62 7.31
C ARG A 372 21.59 -7.49 6.47
N MET A 373 21.36 -6.32 7.05
CA MET A 373 20.82 -5.17 6.32
C MET A 373 21.83 -4.58 5.34
N LEU A 374 23.07 -4.41 5.74
CA LEU A 374 24.14 -3.88 4.89
C LEU A 374 24.49 -4.84 3.76
N LYS A 375 24.42 -6.16 4.02
CA LYS A 375 24.55 -7.21 3.00
C LYS A 375 23.60 -6.94 1.84
N THR A 376 22.30 -6.81 2.08
CA THR A 376 21.31 -6.62 1.01
C THR A 376 21.25 -5.19 0.47
N ASN A 377 21.34 -4.16 1.32
CA ASN A 377 21.08 -2.77 0.89
C ASN A 377 22.31 -2.06 0.30
N TYR A 378 23.52 -2.54 0.61
CA TYR A 378 24.78 -1.93 0.18
C TYR A 378 25.64 -2.94 -0.62
N TYR A 379 26.11 -4.01 0.01
CA TYR A 379 27.06 -4.94 -0.62
C TYR A 379 26.47 -5.68 -1.82
N ALA A 380 25.22 -6.11 -1.75
CA ALA A 380 24.52 -6.74 -2.86
C ALA A 380 24.39 -5.80 -4.07
N VAL A 381 24.08 -4.52 -3.84
CA VAL A 381 24.01 -3.52 -4.93
C VAL A 381 25.38 -3.33 -5.57
N LYS A 382 26.43 -3.20 -4.75
CA LYS A 382 27.82 -3.15 -5.22
C LYS A 382 28.20 -4.37 -6.05
N ASN A 383 27.84 -5.57 -5.61
CA ASN A 383 28.11 -6.82 -6.34
C ASN A 383 27.36 -6.89 -7.68
N VAL A 384 26.09 -6.50 -7.70
CA VAL A 384 25.28 -6.42 -8.94
C VAL A 384 25.89 -5.40 -9.91
N CYS A 385 26.28 -4.21 -9.42
CA CYS A 385 26.96 -3.20 -10.21
C CYS A 385 28.27 -3.74 -10.81
N ASN A 386 29.13 -4.33 -9.98
CA ASN A 386 30.42 -4.88 -10.43
C ASN A 386 30.26 -5.97 -11.51
N ALA A 387 29.23 -6.81 -11.40
CA ALA A 387 28.95 -7.84 -12.40
C ALA A 387 28.34 -7.30 -13.71
N LEU A 388 27.51 -6.26 -13.65
CA LEU A 388 26.74 -5.77 -14.80
C LEU A 388 27.36 -4.53 -15.49
N PHE A 389 28.21 -3.75 -14.81
CA PHE A 389 28.88 -2.58 -15.39
C PHE A 389 29.73 -2.87 -16.63
N PRO A 390 30.41 -4.04 -16.75
CA PRO A 390 31.07 -4.43 -17.99
C PRO A 390 30.12 -4.62 -19.18
N LEU A 391 28.81 -4.78 -18.94
CA LEU A 391 27.79 -4.98 -19.97
C LEU A 391 27.07 -3.68 -20.36
N LEU A 392 27.24 -2.59 -19.60
CA LEU A 392 26.56 -1.33 -19.89
C LEU A 392 26.97 -0.82 -21.27
N ARG A 393 25.99 -0.48 -22.10
CA ARG A 393 26.21 0.13 -23.42
C ARG A 393 26.50 1.63 -23.32
N PRO A 394 26.96 2.27 -24.42
CA PRO A 394 26.91 3.72 -24.53
C PRO A 394 25.52 4.25 -24.18
N HIS A 395 25.47 5.40 -23.53
CA HIS A 395 24.24 6.05 -23.05
C HIS A 395 23.40 5.25 -22.03
N ALA A 396 23.97 4.24 -21.36
CA ALA A 396 23.23 3.50 -20.34
C ALA A 396 22.78 4.37 -19.14
N ARG A 397 21.73 3.92 -18.45
CA ARG A 397 21.15 4.55 -17.25
C ARG A 397 21.18 3.60 -16.08
N VAL A 398 21.81 4.02 -14.98
CA VAL A 398 21.86 3.29 -13.72
C VAL A 398 21.09 4.08 -12.66
N VAL A 399 20.18 3.41 -11.97
CA VAL A 399 19.33 4.02 -10.94
C VAL A 399 19.46 3.22 -9.65
N ASN A 400 19.99 3.86 -8.61
CA ASN A 400 20.02 3.29 -7.27
C ASN A 400 18.84 3.81 -6.44
N VAL A 401 17.89 2.95 -6.08
CA VAL A 401 16.71 3.35 -5.30
C VAL A 401 17.10 3.49 -3.82
N SER A 402 17.21 4.73 -3.37
CA SER A 402 17.60 5.14 -2.03
C SER A 402 16.40 5.54 -1.16
N SER A 403 16.60 6.37 -0.14
CA SER A 403 15.53 6.94 0.69
C SER A 403 15.91 8.27 1.33
N GLU A 404 14.96 8.95 1.96
CA GLU A 404 15.21 10.10 2.86
C GLU A 404 16.21 9.75 3.98
N GLY A 405 16.33 8.46 4.34
CA GLY A 405 17.32 7.99 5.31
C GLY A 405 18.76 8.10 4.82
N GLY A 406 18.98 8.31 3.51
CA GLY A 406 20.29 8.40 2.87
C GLY A 406 20.94 9.79 2.89
N TYR A 407 20.35 10.79 3.54
CA TYR A 407 21.03 12.07 3.73
C TYR A 407 22.21 11.94 4.68
N VAL A 408 23.35 12.56 4.35
CA VAL A 408 24.51 12.59 5.25
C VAL A 408 24.15 13.18 6.61
N LYS A 409 23.28 14.22 6.65
CA LYS A 409 22.78 14.81 7.91
C LYS A 409 22.04 13.83 8.85
N LYS A 410 21.67 12.63 8.37
CA LYS A 410 21.07 11.59 9.23
C LYS A 410 22.11 10.91 10.11
N ILE A 411 23.41 11.11 9.86
CA ILE A 411 24.52 10.67 10.71
C ILE A 411 24.82 11.79 11.71
N PRO A 412 24.66 11.59 13.03
CA PRO A 412 24.88 12.65 14.02
C PRO A 412 26.31 13.19 14.10
N GLY A 413 27.32 12.32 13.96
CA GLY A 413 28.73 12.68 14.14
C GLY A 413 29.30 13.47 12.97
N GLU A 414 29.75 14.69 13.20
CA GLU A 414 30.30 15.58 12.16
C GLU A 414 31.50 14.99 11.42
N ASP A 415 32.37 14.26 12.11
CA ASP A 415 33.53 13.63 11.47
C ASP A 415 33.12 12.51 10.53
N LEU A 416 32.10 11.72 10.89
CA LEU A 416 31.52 10.73 9.97
C LEU A 416 30.84 11.42 8.80
N GLN A 417 30.11 12.52 9.03
CA GLN A 417 29.50 13.30 7.94
C GLN A 417 30.54 13.77 6.93
N LYS A 418 31.68 14.32 7.40
CA LYS A 418 32.79 14.74 6.54
C LYS A 418 33.34 13.57 5.71
N LYS A 419 33.54 12.39 6.33
CA LYS A 419 34.02 11.20 5.64
C LYS A 419 33.06 10.71 4.56
N PHE A 420 31.75 10.66 4.84
CA PHE A 420 30.75 10.27 3.82
C PHE A 420 30.59 11.32 2.72
N ALA A 421 30.72 12.61 3.04
CA ALA A 421 30.57 13.70 2.08
C ALA A 421 31.82 13.93 1.21
N ASP A 422 32.97 13.38 1.59
CA ASP A 422 34.25 13.58 0.93
C ASP A 422 34.17 13.25 -0.58
N PRO A 423 34.45 14.23 -1.48
CA PRO A 423 34.45 13.99 -2.92
C PRO A 423 35.54 13.00 -3.37
N GLU A 424 36.57 12.77 -2.56
CA GLU A 424 37.67 11.85 -2.84
C GLU A 424 37.51 10.49 -2.14
N LEU A 425 36.35 10.23 -1.51
CA LEU A 425 36.06 8.95 -0.88
C LEU A 425 36.21 7.79 -1.88
N THR A 426 37.06 6.81 -1.56
CA THR A 426 37.23 5.61 -2.38
C THR A 426 36.23 4.53 -1.99
N GLU A 427 36.02 3.55 -2.89
CA GLU A 427 35.14 2.42 -2.61
C GLU A 427 35.64 1.58 -1.41
N GLU A 428 36.96 1.40 -1.29
CA GLU A 428 37.61 0.72 -0.16
C GLU A 428 37.39 1.47 1.15
N ALA A 429 37.61 2.80 1.17
CA ALA A 429 37.37 3.61 2.35
C ALA A 429 35.88 3.65 2.76
N LEU A 430 34.96 3.55 1.78
CA LEU A 430 33.54 3.42 2.06
C LEU A 430 33.19 2.06 2.68
N ASP A 431 33.79 0.98 2.20
CA ASP A 431 33.64 -0.36 2.81
C ASP A 431 34.17 -0.35 4.26
N ASP A 432 35.33 0.28 4.51
CA ASP A 432 35.90 0.42 5.85
C ASP A 432 34.98 1.21 6.79
N LEU A 433 34.34 2.28 6.30
CA LEU A 433 33.35 3.03 7.08
C LEU A 433 32.15 2.17 7.45
N VAL A 434 31.63 1.41 6.48
CA VAL A 434 30.47 0.53 6.68
C VAL A 434 30.80 -0.60 7.65
N GLN A 435 31.98 -1.20 7.52
CA GLN A 435 32.46 -2.23 8.43
C GLN A 435 32.73 -1.67 9.84
N GLY A 436 33.28 -0.46 9.93
CA GLY A 436 33.50 0.25 11.18
C GLY A 436 32.19 0.47 11.95
N PHE A 437 31.08 0.76 11.27
CA PHE A 437 29.77 0.83 11.93
C PHE A 437 29.36 -0.52 12.56
N ILE A 438 29.57 -1.64 11.88
CA ILE A 438 29.25 -2.97 12.41
C ILE A 438 30.08 -3.25 13.67
N THR A 439 31.39 -3.01 13.59
CA THR A 439 32.30 -3.16 14.73
C THR A 439 31.90 -2.26 15.90
N ASP A 440 31.54 -1.01 15.63
CA ASP A 440 31.12 -0.07 16.68
C ASP A 440 29.79 -0.48 17.33
N VAL A 441 28.90 -1.14 16.60
CA VAL A 441 27.67 -1.73 17.16
C VAL A 441 28.00 -2.95 18.02
N GLU A 442 28.90 -3.82 17.57
CA GLU A 442 29.37 -5.00 18.31
C GLU A 442 30.01 -4.59 19.65
N ASP A 443 30.83 -3.54 19.63
CA ASP A 443 31.49 -2.95 20.80
C ASP A 443 30.53 -2.13 21.69
N GLY A 444 29.30 -1.87 21.24
CA GLY A 444 28.34 -1.00 21.94
C GLY A 444 28.74 0.48 21.96
N THR A 445 29.66 0.91 21.10
CA THR A 445 30.20 2.30 21.05
C THR A 445 29.62 3.15 19.93
N TYR A 446 28.76 2.61 19.07
CA TYR A 446 28.31 3.31 17.87
C TYR A 446 27.66 4.68 18.16
N VAL A 447 26.90 4.80 19.24
CA VAL A 447 26.27 6.08 19.63
C VAL A 447 27.31 7.13 20.00
N SER A 448 28.30 6.78 20.83
CA SER A 448 29.35 7.72 21.27
C SER A 448 30.29 8.09 20.13
N LYS A 449 30.44 7.22 19.13
CA LYS A 449 31.18 7.48 17.88
C LYS A 449 30.36 8.25 16.84
N GLY A 450 29.12 8.64 17.15
CA GLY A 450 28.31 9.53 16.33
C GLY A 450 27.52 8.85 15.21
N TRP A 451 27.31 7.54 15.28
CA TRP A 451 26.42 6.83 14.38
C TRP A 451 24.93 7.12 14.69
N PRO A 452 24.02 6.95 13.71
CA PRO A 452 22.59 7.25 13.90
C PRO A 452 21.93 6.41 15.00
N THR A 453 20.91 6.97 15.64
CA THR A 453 20.10 6.29 16.67
C THR A 453 18.60 6.27 16.36
N ALA A 454 18.12 7.12 15.44
CA ALA A 454 16.71 7.29 15.16
C ALA A 454 16.14 6.21 14.22
N ARG A 455 14.94 5.69 14.54
CA ARG A 455 14.10 4.73 13.80
C ARG A 455 14.75 3.41 13.35
N SER A 456 15.83 3.45 12.57
CA SER A 456 16.59 2.29 12.09
C SER A 456 18.02 2.68 11.70
N PRO A 457 18.98 2.68 12.66
CA PRO A 457 20.38 3.02 12.41
C PRO A 457 21.04 2.32 11.21
N PRO A 458 20.99 0.98 11.07
CA PRO A 458 21.62 0.32 9.93
C PRO A 458 20.95 0.67 8.60
N TYR A 459 19.66 1.05 8.61
CA TYR A 459 18.99 1.47 7.38
C TYR A 459 19.52 2.81 6.91
N ASN A 460 19.68 3.77 7.83
CA ASN A 460 20.31 5.05 7.54
C ASN A 460 21.72 4.87 7.00
N VAL A 461 22.57 4.11 7.70
CA VAL A 461 23.95 3.82 7.24
C VAL A 461 23.92 3.19 5.85
N SER A 462 23.09 2.16 5.62
CA SER A 462 22.99 1.51 4.31
C SER A 462 22.61 2.44 3.17
N LYS A 463 21.72 3.42 3.42
CA LYS A 463 21.25 4.36 2.38
C LYS A 463 22.20 5.53 2.18
N VAL A 464 22.89 6.00 3.21
CA VAL A 464 23.98 6.99 3.06
C VAL A 464 25.14 6.36 2.28
N SER A 465 25.52 5.13 2.60
CA SER A 465 26.56 4.39 1.87
C SER A 465 26.17 4.14 0.42
N LEU A 466 24.92 3.80 0.14
CA LEU A 466 24.43 3.64 -1.23
C LEU A 466 24.51 4.95 -2.03
N ASN A 467 24.22 6.09 -1.41
CA ASN A 467 24.34 7.40 -2.05
C ASN A 467 25.81 7.76 -2.33
N ALA A 468 26.70 7.53 -1.36
CA ALA A 468 28.14 7.71 -1.52
C ALA A 468 28.69 6.82 -2.65
N LEU A 469 28.34 5.53 -2.67
CA LEU A 469 28.72 4.59 -3.72
C LEU A 469 28.26 5.05 -5.12
N SER A 470 27.06 5.61 -5.22
CA SER A 470 26.54 6.13 -6.48
C SER A 470 27.38 7.29 -7.02
N ARG A 471 27.92 8.15 -6.13
CA ARG A 471 28.86 9.23 -6.51
C ARG A 471 30.22 8.68 -6.93
N ILE A 472 30.73 7.68 -6.21
CA ILE A 472 31.99 6.99 -6.56
C ILE A 472 31.89 6.40 -7.96
N TYR A 473 30.80 5.70 -8.27
CA TYR A 473 30.57 5.14 -9.61
C TYR A 473 30.41 6.21 -10.68
N HIS A 474 29.76 7.33 -10.38
CA HIS A 474 29.70 8.44 -11.33
C HIS A 474 31.12 8.96 -11.67
N LYS A 475 31.95 9.21 -10.66
CA LYS A 475 33.35 9.65 -10.84
C LYS A 475 34.14 8.64 -11.66
N ARG A 476 34.01 7.35 -11.34
CA ARG A 476 34.66 6.26 -12.09
C ARG A 476 34.28 6.25 -13.57
N PHE A 477 33.00 6.46 -13.91
CA PHE A 477 32.61 6.55 -15.32
C PHE A 477 33.25 7.75 -16.05
N LEU A 478 33.48 8.87 -15.36
CA LEU A 478 34.22 9.99 -15.94
C LEU A 478 35.69 9.63 -16.18
N GLU A 479 36.33 8.98 -15.19
CA GLU A 479 37.74 8.54 -15.28
C GLU A 479 37.95 7.48 -16.37
N ASP A 480 36.98 6.58 -16.54
CA ASP A 480 36.96 5.54 -17.57
C ASP A 480 36.57 6.09 -18.98
N GLN A 481 36.38 7.40 -19.14
CA GLN A 481 35.95 8.05 -20.38
C GLN A 481 34.58 7.56 -20.91
N ARG A 482 33.67 7.23 -20.00
CA ARG A 482 32.28 6.78 -20.26
C ARG A 482 31.25 7.80 -19.74
N GLU A 483 31.48 9.09 -20.03
CA GLU A 483 30.69 10.23 -19.52
C GLU A 483 29.22 10.26 -20.01
N ASP A 484 28.91 9.44 -21.00
CA ASP A 484 27.60 9.24 -21.60
C ASP A 484 26.70 8.32 -20.76
N ILE A 485 27.29 7.53 -19.86
CA ILE A 485 26.57 6.71 -18.88
C ILE A 485 26.21 7.58 -17.69
N ILE A 486 24.93 7.50 -17.32
CA ILE A 486 24.38 8.28 -16.22
C ILE A 486 24.00 7.34 -15.10
N ILE A 487 24.56 7.58 -13.91
CA ILE A 487 24.07 7.01 -12.66
C ILE A 487 23.41 8.10 -11.83
N ASN A 488 22.19 7.85 -11.35
CA ASN A 488 21.52 8.69 -10.38
C ASN A 488 21.00 7.82 -9.24
N PHE A 489 20.75 8.43 -8.09
CA PHE A 489 20.14 7.77 -6.94
C PHE A 489 18.86 8.51 -6.57
N VAL A 490 17.84 7.77 -6.14
CA VAL A 490 16.47 8.28 -6.11
C VAL A 490 15.79 7.97 -4.80
N HIS A 491 15.20 8.97 -4.16
CA HIS A 491 14.24 8.76 -3.09
C HIS A 491 12.82 8.68 -3.68
N PRO A 492 12.17 7.52 -3.62
CA PRO A 492 10.84 7.35 -4.22
C PRO A 492 9.68 7.97 -3.40
N GLY A 493 9.97 8.69 -2.32
CA GLY A 493 8.96 9.17 -1.38
C GLY A 493 8.51 8.09 -0.41
N ARG A 494 7.61 8.45 0.50
CA ARG A 494 7.06 7.51 1.49
C ARG A 494 5.95 6.69 0.83
N VAL A 495 6.33 5.62 0.13
CA VAL A 495 5.39 4.75 -0.62
C VAL A 495 4.65 3.78 0.29
N ASP A 496 3.35 3.58 0.09
CA ASP A 496 2.54 2.56 0.74
C ASP A 496 3.06 1.17 0.34
N SER A 497 3.94 0.64 1.17
CA SER A 497 4.65 -0.61 0.94
C SER A 497 4.80 -1.38 2.23
N ARG A 498 5.27 -2.62 2.13
CA ARG A 498 5.60 -3.43 3.31
C ARG A 498 6.66 -2.74 4.19
N ASN A 499 7.63 -2.07 3.55
CA ASN A 499 8.77 -1.41 4.20
C ASN A 499 8.36 -0.15 5.00
N THR A 500 7.27 0.52 4.63
CA THR A 500 6.73 1.67 5.39
C THR A 500 5.66 1.26 6.41
N GLY A 501 5.47 -0.04 6.63
CA GLY A 501 4.36 -0.52 7.47
C GLY A 501 2.98 -0.25 6.90
N ARG A 502 2.90 0.08 5.60
CA ARG A 502 1.71 0.56 4.88
C ARG A 502 1.16 1.90 5.39
N GLU A 503 2.07 2.79 5.79
CA GLU A 503 1.77 4.16 6.23
C GLU A 503 2.35 5.20 5.24
N GLY A 504 2.59 4.78 4.00
CA GLY A 504 3.07 5.69 2.97
C GLY A 504 1.97 6.59 2.42
N LEU A 505 2.36 7.80 2.01
CA LEU A 505 1.48 8.80 1.40
C LEU A 505 1.35 8.61 -0.12
N LEU A 506 2.32 7.93 -0.75
CA LEU A 506 2.34 7.68 -2.18
C LEU A 506 1.95 6.24 -2.50
N THR A 507 1.23 6.02 -3.60
CA THR A 507 1.04 4.71 -4.19
C THR A 507 2.36 4.13 -4.71
N THR A 508 2.39 2.82 -5.00
CA THR A 508 3.56 2.20 -5.64
C THR A 508 3.82 2.76 -7.03
N MET A 509 2.78 3.16 -7.76
CA MET A 509 2.90 3.78 -9.08
C MET A 509 3.47 5.20 -9.01
N GLU A 510 3.03 6.03 -8.07
CA GLU A 510 3.64 7.36 -7.85
C GLU A 510 5.08 7.23 -7.39
N GLY A 511 5.38 6.29 -6.49
CA GLY A 511 6.75 6.04 -6.05
C GLY A 511 7.69 5.57 -7.17
N ALA A 512 7.15 4.87 -8.17
CA ALA A 512 7.92 4.42 -9.33
C ALA A 512 8.27 5.53 -10.33
N GLU A 513 7.65 6.71 -10.21
CA GLU A 513 7.82 7.80 -11.16
C GLU A 513 9.27 8.31 -11.25
N ALA A 514 9.85 8.72 -10.13
CA ALA A 514 11.23 9.24 -10.13
C ALA A 514 12.29 8.19 -10.54
N PRO A 515 12.22 6.91 -10.10
CA PRO A 515 13.13 5.88 -10.60
C PRO A 515 13.03 5.68 -12.12
N VAL A 516 11.82 5.68 -12.67
CA VAL A 516 11.61 5.48 -14.12
C VAL A 516 12.01 6.71 -14.91
N TYR A 517 11.73 7.91 -14.41
CA TYR A 517 12.22 9.17 -14.98
C TYR A 517 13.75 9.15 -15.11
N ALA A 518 14.47 8.77 -14.05
CA ALA A 518 15.93 8.68 -14.07
C ALA A 518 16.44 7.60 -15.04
N ALA A 519 15.70 6.50 -15.18
CA ALA A 519 16.03 5.40 -16.08
C ALA A 519 15.79 5.72 -17.56
N LEU A 520 14.92 6.69 -17.87
CA LEU A 520 14.53 7.07 -19.24
C LEU A 520 15.07 8.44 -19.66
N LEU A 521 16.08 8.95 -18.96
CA LEU A 521 16.74 10.22 -19.31
C LEU A 521 17.30 10.16 -20.75
N PRO A 522 16.99 11.14 -21.63
CA PRO A 522 17.46 11.16 -23.02
C PRO A 522 18.99 11.08 -23.15
N GLU A 523 19.50 10.59 -24.28
CA GLU A 523 20.95 10.43 -24.52
C GLU A 523 21.74 11.72 -24.31
N ASN A 524 21.18 12.85 -24.72
CA ASN A 524 21.79 14.18 -24.63
C ASN A 524 21.58 14.88 -23.27
N THR A 525 21.14 14.15 -22.24
CA THR A 525 20.91 14.69 -20.89
C THR A 525 22.19 15.33 -20.37
N LYS A 526 22.10 16.61 -19.98
CA LYS A 526 23.19 17.35 -19.31
C LYS A 526 23.08 17.26 -17.78
N SER A 527 21.86 17.17 -17.27
CA SER A 527 21.50 17.03 -15.86
C SER A 527 20.12 16.38 -15.80
N PRO A 528 19.81 15.51 -14.82
CA PRO A 528 20.67 15.09 -13.71
C PRO A 528 21.71 14.02 -14.08
N LYS A 529 22.95 14.18 -13.59
CA LYS A 529 24.05 13.21 -13.69
C LYS A 529 24.78 13.08 -12.36
N GLY A 530 24.80 11.90 -11.75
CA GLY A 530 25.39 11.71 -10.42
C GLY A 530 24.60 12.39 -9.30
N CYS A 531 23.32 12.68 -9.51
CA CYS A 531 22.50 13.48 -8.61
C CYS A 531 21.57 12.62 -7.73
N PHE A 532 21.15 13.21 -6.60
CA PHE A 532 20.04 12.70 -5.81
C PHE A 532 18.72 13.29 -6.29
N LEU A 533 17.79 12.45 -6.71
CA LEU A 533 16.45 12.86 -7.11
C LEU A 533 15.42 12.53 -6.03
N TRP A 534 14.53 13.48 -5.74
CA TRP A 534 13.37 13.26 -4.90
C TRP A 534 12.19 12.70 -5.71
N HIS A 535 11.11 12.24 -5.07
CA HIS A 535 10.00 11.55 -5.74
C HIS A 535 9.27 12.40 -6.80
N ASN A 536 9.41 13.72 -6.71
CA ASN A 536 8.88 14.68 -7.67
C ASN A 536 9.90 15.02 -8.79
N THR A 537 10.94 14.20 -8.97
CA THR A 537 12.03 14.33 -9.95
C THR A 537 12.99 15.51 -9.74
N GLN A 538 12.83 16.28 -8.67
CA GLN A 538 13.75 17.39 -8.37
C GLN A 538 15.10 16.88 -7.87
N VAL A 539 16.17 17.52 -8.33
CA VAL A 539 17.52 17.33 -7.79
C VAL A 539 17.59 17.99 -6.42
N VAL A 540 18.05 17.26 -5.42
CA VAL A 540 18.21 17.74 -4.03
C VAL A 540 19.66 17.60 -3.57
N ASP A 541 20.04 18.43 -2.60
CA ASP A 541 21.30 18.24 -1.89
C ASP A 541 21.22 16.94 -1.06
N TRP A 542 22.12 16.00 -1.35
CA TRP A 542 22.18 14.72 -0.65
C TRP A 542 22.87 14.79 0.70
N ILE A 543 23.55 15.90 1.01
CA ILE A 543 24.12 16.14 2.33
C ILE A 543 23.02 16.62 3.26
N ASN A 544 22.36 17.73 2.92
CA ASN A 544 21.42 18.42 3.80
C ASN A 544 19.94 18.15 3.51
N GLY A 545 19.60 17.45 2.43
CA GLY A 545 18.22 17.31 1.97
C GLY A 545 17.65 18.58 1.36
N PRO A 546 16.34 18.61 1.03
CA PRO A 546 15.70 19.82 0.54
C PRO A 546 15.91 20.93 1.57
N LEU A 547 16.24 22.13 1.06
CA LEU A 547 16.29 23.33 1.86
C LEU A 547 14.92 23.51 2.55
N PRO A 548 14.86 24.07 3.78
CA PRO A 548 13.59 24.52 4.32
C PRO A 548 12.94 25.41 3.26
N GLU A 549 11.68 25.14 2.91
CA GLU A 549 10.92 25.99 1.99
C GLU A 549 11.12 27.45 2.42
N ALA A 550 11.69 28.27 1.53
CA ALA A 550 11.87 29.70 1.72
C ALA A 550 10.63 30.45 1.23
#